data_AF-A0A3M2E2T5-F1
#
_entry.id   AF-A0A3M2E2T5-F1
#
_cell.length_a   1.000
_cell.length_b   1.000
_cell.length_c   1.000
_cell.angle_alpha   90.00
_cell.angle_beta   90.00
_cell.angle_gamma   90.00
#
_symmetry.space_group_name_H-M   'P 1'
#
loop_
_entity.id
_entity.type
_entity.pdbx_description
1 polymer ?
#
loop_
_entity_poly.entity_id
_entity_poly.type
_entity_poly.pdbx_seq_one_letter_code
_entity_poly.pdbx_strand_id
1 'polypeptide(L)'
;MMASMWDMVPLVRPEMRDCMDVVIQDAIRRAAIAFCEDTYIWEVDATAIQTAVDTPEYAVSVGVDQLPIMVSRVFNSHGQLIKSVTRREMDQANPGWTLAKGPSPLAWIQLSPSRIRFYPVPSTTETITLQVVVRPTSTATTIDQGIMDEYSEGIAAKAKAILGSMPHKAWTNYELVPFWEKQYQDYVRMAKMRLATGFTNTAHRVVPVRFGG
;
A
#
# COMPACT_ATOMS: atom_id res chain seq x y z
N MET A 1 -12.06 2.04 -9.19
CA MET A 1 -12.72 3.33 -9.54
C MET A 1 -12.28 4.33 -8.48
N MET A 2 -12.10 5.62 -8.78
CA MET A 2 -11.69 6.60 -7.77
C MET A 2 -12.90 7.30 -7.18
N ALA A 3 -12.88 7.51 -5.86
CA ALA A 3 -13.93 8.16 -5.09
C ALA A 3 -13.39 9.37 -4.32
N SER A 4 -14.23 10.36 -4.05
CA SER A 4 -13.79 11.52 -3.26
C SER A 4 -13.71 11.16 -1.79
N MET A 5 -12.56 11.40 -1.15
CA MET A 5 -12.44 11.22 0.30
C MET A 5 -13.39 12.13 1.08
N TRP A 6 -13.84 13.23 0.47
CA TRP A 6 -14.70 14.22 1.11
C TRP A 6 -16.12 13.70 1.35
N ASP A 7 -16.49 12.62 0.67
CA ASP A 7 -17.75 11.92 0.92
C ASP A 7 -17.80 11.28 2.32
N MET A 8 -16.67 11.15 3.02
CA MET A 8 -16.58 10.70 4.42
C MET A 8 -16.82 11.82 5.45
N VAL A 9 -16.87 13.10 5.04
CA VAL A 9 -17.08 14.24 5.96
C VAL A 9 -18.36 14.08 6.83
N PRO A 10 -19.50 13.62 6.30
CA PRO A 10 -20.70 13.37 7.10
C PRO A 10 -20.52 12.34 8.22
N LEU A 11 -19.56 11.41 8.11
CA LEU A 11 -19.28 10.41 9.14
C LEU A 11 -18.53 11.01 10.34
N VAL A 12 -17.77 12.08 10.11
CA VAL A 12 -16.91 12.72 11.13
C VAL A 12 -17.61 13.91 11.80
N ARG A 13 -18.37 14.70 11.02
CA ARG A 13 -18.96 15.98 11.47
C ARG A 13 -19.84 15.91 12.72
N PRO A 14 -20.68 14.88 12.97
CA PRO A 14 -21.58 14.87 14.12
C PRO A 14 -20.87 15.00 15.48
N GLU A 15 -19.65 14.46 15.57
CA GLU A 15 -18.79 14.49 16.76
C GLU A 15 -17.84 15.69 16.77
N MET A 16 -17.70 16.38 15.63
CA MET A 16 -16.76 17.49 15.40
C MET A 16 -17.50 18.75 14.92
N ARG A 17 -18.56 19.15 15.66
CA ARG A 17 -19.55 20.14 15.19
C ARG A 17 -18.97 21.51 14.79
N ASP A 18 -17.96 21.98 15.50
CA ASP A 18 -17.34 23.30 15.28
C ASP A 18 -16.02 23.24 14.48
N CYS A 19 -15.67 22.06 13.96
CA CYS A 19 -14.44 21.89 13.19
C CYS A 19 -14.63 22.34 11.74
N MET A 20 -13.70 23.17 11.25
CA MET A 20 -13.71 23.62 9.86
C MET A 20 -13.51 22.44 8.90
N ASP A 21 -14.23 22.45 7.78
CA ASP A 21 -14.19 21.38 6.77
C ASP A 21 -12.78 21.05 6.30
N VAL A 22 -11.94 22.07 6.08
CA VAL A 22 -10.54 21.87 5.67
C VAL A 22 -9.71 21.08 6.68
N VAL A 23 -10.02 21.20 7.98
CA VAL A 23 -9.35 20.46 9.06
C VAL A 23 -9.88 19.03 9.12
N ILE A 24 -11.18 18.83 8.91
CA ILE A 24 -11.79 17.49 8.80
C ILE A 24 -11.21 16.75 7.58
N GLN A 25 -11.14 17.41 6.43
CA GLN A 25 -10.58 16.86 5.19
C GLN A 25 -9.11 16.46 5.37
N ASP A 26 -8.29 17.29 6.02
CA ASP A 26 -6.91 16.92 6.34
C ASP A 26 -6.84 15.68 7.25
N ALA A 27 -7.67 15.61 8.29
CA ALA A 27 -7.73 14.45 9.17
C ALA A 27 -8.17 13.17 8.45
N ILE A 28 -9.16 13.26 7.55
CA ILE A 28 -9.61 12.14 6.70
C ILE A 28 -8.48 11.69 5.78
N ARG A 29 -7.77 12.61 5.12
CA ARG A 29 -6.65 12.26 4.25
C ARG A 29 -5.55 11.53 5.03
N ARG A 30 -5.17 12.06 6.20
CA ARG A 30 -4.17 11.43 7.08
C ARG A 30 -4.62 10.06 7.57
N ALA A 31 -5.91 9.91 7.89
CA ALA A 31 -6.50 8.64 8.27
C ALA A 31 -6.49 7.61 7.12
N ALA A 32 -6.81 8.05 5.90
CA ALA A 32 -6.78 7.19 4.71
C ALA A 32 -5.35 6.73 4.38
N ILE A 33 -4.37 7.65 4.49
CA ILE A 33 -2.94 7.33 4.36
C ILE A 33 -2.55 6.26 5.39
N ALA A 34 -2.86 6.49 6.67
CA ALA A 34 -2.56 5.53 7.73
C ALA A 34 -3.24 4.18 7.49
N PHE A 35 -4.48 4.16 7.04
CA PHE A 35 -5.21 2.93 6.78
C PHE A 35 -4.56 2.10 5.66
N CYS A 36 -4.16 2.73 4.56
CA CYS A 36 -3.46 2.05 3.47
C CYS A 36 -2.07 1.54 3.90
N GLU A 37 -1.34 2.30 4.73
CA GLU A 37 -0.05 1.87 5.29
C GLU A 37 -0.18 0.73 6.29
N ASP A 38 -1.20 0.77 7.14
CA ASP A 38 -1.38 -0.24 8.17
C ASP A 38 -1.87 -1.55 7.56
N THR A 39 -2.66 -1.51 6.48
CA THR A 39 -3.34 -2.69 5.91
C THR A 39 -2.72 -3.25 4.64
N TYR A 40 -2.01 -2.43 3.87
CA TYR A 40 -1.53 -2.76 2.52
C TYR A 40 -2.65 -3.20 1.55
N ILE A 41 -3.90 -2.80 1.81
CA ILE A 41 -5.08 -3.27 1.07
C ILE A 41 -5.16 -2.70 -0.36
N TRP A 42 -4.55 -1.54 -0.61
CA TRP A 42 -4.64 -0.86 -1.90
C TRP A 42 -3.53 -1.33 -2.84
N GLU A 43 -3.81 -2.34 -3.65
CA GLU A 43 -2.93 -2.81 -4.72
C GLU A 43 -3.40 -2.30 -6.08
N VAL A 44 -2.46 -1.81 -6.90
CA VAL A 44 -2.72 -1.34 -8.27
C VAL A 44 -1.70 -1.90 -9.23
N ASP A 45 -2.09 -2.02 -10.50
CA ASP A 45 -1.15 -2.24 -11.59
C ASP A 45 -0.39 -0.94 -11.87
N ALA A 46 0.93 -0.97 -11.77
CA ALA A 46 1.79 0.15 -12.11
C ALA A 46 1.96 0.30 -13.62
N THR A 47 2.50 1.44 -14.04
CA THR A 47 2.90 1.64 -15.43
C THR A 47 3.90 0.57 -15.83
N ALA A 48 3.62 -0.14 -16.93
CA ALA A 48 4.51 -1.18 -17.42
C ALA A 48 5.90 -0.63 -17.72
N ILE A 49 6.93 -1.34 -17.27
CA ILE A 49 8.32 -0.99 -17.50
C ILE A 49 8.76 -1.62 -18.82
N GLN A 50 9.32 -0.81 -19.71
CA GLN A 50 10.11 -1.32 -20.83
C GLN A 50 11.56 -1.43 -20.39
N THR A 51 12.10 -2.65 -20.35
CA THR A 51 13.52 -2.82 -20.05
C THR A 51 14.39 -2.26 -21.17
N ALA A 52 15.56 -1.75 -20.80
CA ALA A 52 16.58 -1.28 -21.73
C ALA A 52 17.87 -2.08 -21.51
N VAL A 53 18.60 -2.28 -22.61
CA VAL A 53 19.88 -2.98 -22.59
C VAL A 53 20.83 -2.28 -21.61
N ASP A 54 21.52 -3.08 -20.79
CA ASP A 54 22.49 -2.60 -19.81
C ASP A 54 21.94 -1.65 -18.74
N THR A 55 20.61 -1.57 -18.61
CA THR A 55 19.93 -0.75 -17.60
C THR A 55 19.39 -1.64 -16.48
N PRO A 56 19.99 -1.61 -15.27
CA PRO A 56 19.59 -2.51 -14.19
C PRO A 56 18.42 -1.98 -13.35
N GLU A 57 18.25 -0.66 -13.28
CA GLU A 57 17.37 0.00 -12.31
C GLU A 57 16.25 0.76 -13.00
N TYR A 58 15.05 0.65 -12.43
CA TYR A 58 13.85 1.21 -13.01
C TYR A 58 13.01 1.91 -11.94
N ALA A 59 12.39 3.01 -12.33
CA ALA A 59 11.42 3.71 -11.50
C ALA A 59 10.08 2.96 -11.54
N VAL A 60 9.41 2.91 -10.39
CA VAL A 60 8.05 2.38 -10.24
C VAL A 60 7.10 3.57 -10.29
N SER A 61 6.30 3.65 -11.34
CA SER A 61 5.37 4.76 -11.58
C SER A 61 3.92 4.31 -11.41
N VAL A 62 3.19 5.00 -10.53
CA VAL A 62 1.78 4.77 -10.20
C VAL A 62 0.95 6.03 -10.54
N GLY A 63 -0.36 6.03 -10.25
CA GLY A 63 -1.25 7.16 -10.57
C GLY A 63 -0.92 8.46 -9.82
N VAL A 64 -1.48 9.59 -10.30
CA VAL A 64 -1.17 10.97 -9.85
C VAL A 64 -1.44 11.21 -8.34
N ASP A 65 -2.43 10.53 -7.77
CA ASP A 65 -2.80 10.62 -6.35
C ASP A 65 -2.27 9.46 -5.49
N GLN A 66 -1.38 8.64 -6.05
CA GLN A 66 -0.87 7.43 -5.41
C GLN A 66 0.62 7.56 -5.10
N LEU A 67 1.03 7.00 -3.97
CA LEU A 67 2.43 6.85 -3.60
C LEU A 67 2.74 5.37 -3.34
N PRO A 68 3.78 4.79 -3.98
CA PRO A 68 4.19 3.42 -3.72
C PRO A 68 4.61 3.21 -2.27
N ILE A 69 4.13 2.13 -1.65
CA ILE A 69 4.64 1.59 -0.38
C ILE A 69 5.66 0.48 -0.68
N MET A 70 5.27 -0.48 -1.52
CA MET A 70 6.13 -1.59 -1.94
C MET A 70 5.62 -2.21 -3.24
N VAL A 71 6.51 -2.85 -4.01
CA VAL A 71 6.12 -3.72 -5.11
C VAL A 71 5.75 -5.08 -4.52
N SER A 72 4.57 -5.59 -4.84
CA SER A 72 4.10 -6.89 -4.35
C SER A 72 4.46 -8.02 -5.32
N ARG A 73 4.24 -7.81 -6.62
CA ARG A 73 4.47 -8.81 -7.68
C ARG A 73 5.01 -8.15 -8.94
N VAL A 74 5.81 -8.91 -9.67
CA VAL A 74 6.40 -8.49 -10.95
C VAL A 74 6.24 -9.65 -11.92
N PHE A 75 5.77 -9.36 -13.13
CA PHE A 75 5.56 -10.36 -14.18
C PHE A 75 6.33 -10.00 -15.43
N ASN A 76 6.88 -11.02 -16.09
CA ASN A 76 7.53 -10.85 -17.39
C ASN A 76 6.49 -10.72 -18.53
N SER A 77 6.97 -10.57 -19.76
CA SER A 77 6.10 -10.39 -20.94
C SER A 77 5.22 -11.61 -21.25
N HIS A 78 5.57 -12.77 -20.69
CA HIS A 78 4.81 -14.01 -20.78
C HIS A 78 3.84 -14.22 -19.61
N GLY A 79 3.70 -13.24 -18.71
CA GLY A 79 2.85 -13.34 -17.51
C GLY A 79 3.40 -14.24 -16.41
N GLN A 80 4.69 -14.62 -16.47
CA GLN A 80 5.33 -15.43 -15.45
C GLN A 80 5.84 -14.54 -14.32
N LEU A 81 5.61 -14.98 -13.08
CA LEU A 81 6.05 -14.27 -11.88
C LEU A 81 7.58 -14.30 -11.77
N ILE A 82 8.18 -13.11 -11.68
CA ILE A 82 9.61 -12.93 -11.43
C ILE A 82 9.85 -12.95 -9.92
N LYS A 83 10.85 -13.72 -9.50
CA LYS A 83 11.15 -13.92 -8.08
C LYS A 83 11.62 -12.61 -7.41
N SER A 84 11.04 -12.29 -6.25
CA SER A 84 11.58 -11.24 -5.38
C SER A 84 12.77 -11.78 -4.59
N VAL A 85 13.88 -11.05 -4.57
CA VAL A 85 15.05 -11.36 -3.77
C VAL A 85 15.56 -10.09 -3.10
N THR A 86 16.13 -10.24 -1.91
CA THR A 86 16.79 -9.11 -1.24
C THR A 86 18.21 -8.94 -1.76
N ARG A 87 18.71 -7.69 -1.66
CA ARG A 87 20.12 -7.38 -1.94
C ARG A 87 21.07 -8.32 -1.18
N ARG A 88 20.78 -8.54 0.11
CA ARG A 88 21.59 -9.37 1.01
C ARG A 88 21.66 -10.83 0.56
N GLU A 89 20.54 -11.41 0.16
CA GLU A 89 20.51 -12.79 -0.35
C GLU A 89 21.35 -12.93 -1.63
N MET A 90 21.27 -11.95 -2.53
CA MET A 90 22.05 -11.95 -3.76
C MET A 90 23.55 -11.79 -3.51
N ASP A 91 23.94 -10.88 -2.61
CA ASP A 91 25.34 -10.66 -2.24
C ASP A 91 25.96 -11.91 -1.58
N GLN A 92 25.17 -12.70 -0.85
CA GLN A 92 25.61 -13.96 -0.25
C GLN A 92 25.66 -15.12 -1.25
N ALA A 93 24.66 -15.24 -2.11
CA ALA A 93 24.52 -16.39 -3.00
C ALA A 93 25.39 -16.29 -4.26
N ASN A 94 25.68 -15.09 -4.75
CA ASN A 94 26.35 -14.91 -6.04
C ASN A 94 27.27 -13.68 -6.07
N PRO A 95 28.53 -13.78 -5.60
CA PRO A 95 29.49 -12.69 -5.70
C PRO A 95 29.63 -12.16 -7.14
N GLY A 96 29.47 -10.85 -7.34
CA GLY A 96 29.54 -10.22 -8.68
C GLY A 96 28.25 -10.25 -9.49
N TRP A 97 27.13 -10.71 -8.93
CA TRP A 97 25.82 -10.76 -9.61
C TRP A 97 25.38 -9.42 -10.22
N THR A 98 25.88 -8.30 -9.72
CA THR A 98 25.56 -6.94 -10.21
C THR A 98 26.01 -6.71 -11.66
N LEU A 99 26.97 -7.48 -12.16
CA LEU A 99 27.51 -7.40 -13.51
C LEU A 99 26.92 -8.44 -14.47
N ALA A 100 26.14 -9.40 -13.94
CA ALA A 100 25.55 -10.45 -14.76
C ALA A 100 24.53 -9.87 -15.74
N LYS A 101 24.59 -10.29 -17.00
CA LYS A 101 23.68 -9.87 -18.07
C LYS A 101 22.86 -11.07 -18.57
N GLY A 102 21.64 -10.84 -18.99
CA GLY A 102 20.79 -11.89 -19.57
C GLY A 102 19.56 -11.32 -20.28
N PRO A 103 18.93 -12.12 -21.16
CA PRO A 103 17.85 -11.64 -22.02
C PRO A 103 16.59 -11.24 -21.24
N SER A 104 16.27 -11.96 -20.16
CA SER A 104 15.09 -11.69 -19.33
C SER A 104 15.45 -11.67 -17.84
N PRO A 105 14.84 -10.79 -17.03
CA PRO A 105 15.00 -10.80 -15.58
C PRO A 105 14.53 -12.12 -14.94
N LEU A 106 15.39 -12.71 -14.12
CA LEU A 106 15.08 -13.90 -13.32
C LEU A 106 14.63 -13.54 -11.91
N ALA A 107 15.10 -12.41 -11.40
CA ALA A 107 14.74 -11.88 -10.11
C ALA A 107 14.67 -10.35 -10.13
N TRP A 108 14.00 -9.79 -9.13
CA TRP A 108 13.96 -8.36 -8.90
C TRP A 108 14.23 -8.05 -7.42
N ILE A 109 14.78 -6.86 -7.18
CA ILE A 109 15.17 -6.36 -5.86
C ILE A 109 14.53 -5.00 -5.65
N GLN A 110 13.82 -4.82 -4.53
CA GLN A 110 13.35 -3.50 -4.11
C GLN A 110 14.54 -2.68 -3.58
N LEU A 111 14.81 -1.52 -4.20
CA LEU A 111 15.82 -0.57 -3.69
C LEU A 111 15.20 0.51 -2.79
N SER A 112 14.01 0.95 -3.17
CA SER A 112 13.15 1.90 -2.43
C SER A 112 11.71 1.69 -2.91
N PRO A 113 10.66 2.16 -2.22
CA PRO A 113 9.28 1.97 -2.65
C PRO A 113 9.01 2.33 -4.13
N SER A 114 9.72 3.33 -4.67
CA SER A 114 9.58 3.80 -6.04
C SER A 114 10.69 3.34 -6.99
N ARG A 115 11.59 2.44 -6.59
CA ARG A 115 12.68 1.93 -7.44
C ARG A 115 12.95 0.45 -7.22
N ILE A 116 13.07 -0.27 -8.33
CA ILE A 116 13.49 -1.67 -8.34
C ILE A 116 14.73 -1.86 -9.21
N ARG A 117 15.39 -2.99 -8.98
CA ARG A 117 16.52 -3.47 -9.79
C ARG A 117 16.24 -4.88 -10.30
N PHE A 118 16.51 -5.12 -11.57
CA PHE A 118 16.44 -6.47 -12.15
C PHE A 118 17.78 -7.21 -12.06
N TYR A 119 17.67 -8.53 -11.95
CA TYR A 119 18.75 -9.48 -12.07
C TYR A 119 18.35 -10.63 -13.00
N PRO A 120 19.18 -11.03 -13.97
CA PRO A 120 20.37 -10.32 -14.44
C PRO A 120 20.01 -8.96 -15.06
N VAL A 121 21.03 -8.14 -15.34
CA VAL A 121 20.84 -6.89 -16.08
C VAL A 121 20.28 -7.24 -17.48
N PRO A 122 19.15 -6.63 -17.90
CA PRO A 122 18.55 -6.92 -19.19
C PRO A 122 19.54 -6.70 -20.34
N SER A 123 19.68 -7.70 -21.21
CA SER A 123 20.43 -7.62 -22.46
C SER A 123 19.51 -7.45 -23.68
N THR A 124 18.20 -7.53 -23.47
CA THR A 124 17.16 -7.28 -24.48
C THR A 124 16.02 -6.48 -23.87
N THR A 125 15.21 -5.84 -24.73
CA THR A 125 14.02 -5.10 -24.33
C THR A 125 12.84 -6.04 -24.13
N GLU A 126 12.18 -5.92 -22.99
CA GLU A 126 11.01 -6.69 -22.61
C GLU A 126 10.03 -5.80 -21.83
N THR A 127 8.74 -6.04 -22.00
CA THR A 127 7.69 -5.39 -21.19
C THR A 127 7.51 -6.15 -19.88
N ILE A 128 7.67 -5.46 -18.76
CA ILE A 128 7.48 -5.98 -17.40
C ILE A 128 6.28 -5.27 -16.77
N THR A 129 5.36 -6.04 -16.20
CA THR A 129 4.23 -5.49 -15.44
C THR A 129 4.47 -5.67 -13.94
N LEU A 130 3.95 -4.73 -13.15
CA LEU A 130 4.14 -4.71 -11.70
C LEU A 130 2.82 -4.47 -11.01
N GLN A 131 2.64 -5.16 -9.89
CA GLN A 131 1.62 -4.86 -8.91
C GLN A 131 2.27 -4.21 -7.71
N VAL A 132 1.67 -3.11 -7.28
CA VAL A 132 2.26 -2.19 -6.31
C VAL A 132 1.21 -1.87 -5.26
N VAL A 133 1.59 -2.02 -4.00
CA VAL A 133 0.81 -1.52 -2.89
C VAL A 133 1.04 -0.02 -2.79
N VAL A 134 -0.03 0.75 -2.75
CA VAL A 134 0.00 2.21 -2.74
C VAL A 134 -0.76 2.79 -1.54
N ARG A 135 -0.49 4.06 -1.26
CA ARG A 135 -1.30 4.91 -0.39
C ARG A 135 -1.62 6.22 -1.11
N PRO A 136 -2.62 6.99 -0.64
CA PRO A 136 -2.80 8.33 -1.14
C PRO A 136 -1.56 9.21 -0.91
N THR A 137 -1.33 10.19 -1.79
CA THR A 137 -0.33 11.25 -1.54
C THR A 137 -0.80 12.21 -0.44
N SER A 138 0.11 13.04 0.09
CA SER A 138 -0.24 14.07 1.09
C SER A 138 -1.19 15.16 0.57
N THR A 139 -1.36 15.26 -0.75
CA THR A 139 -2.28 16.19 -1.43
C THR A 139 -3.46 15.48 -2.07
N ALA A 140 -3.55 14.15 -1.99
CA ALA A 140 -4.60 13.38 -2.62
C ALA A 140 -5.98 13.81 -2.13
N THR A 141 -6.93 13.81 -3.05
CA THR A 141 -8.35 14.10 -2.75
C THR A 141 -9.23 12.88 -2.99
N THR A 142 -8.65 11.82 -3.54
CA THR A 142 -9.36 10.61 -3.97
C THR A 142 -8.70 9.34 -3.46
N ILE A 143 -9.53 8.31 -3.24
CA ILE A 143 -9.13 6.95 -2.86
C ILE A 143 -9.87 5.94 -3.75
N ASP A 144 -9.44 4.67 -3.76
CA ASP A 144 -10.21 3.63 -4.41
C ASP A 144 -11.61 3.48 -3.80
N GLN A 145 -12.61 3.37 -4.67
CA GLN A 145 -14.03 3.24 -4.35
C GLN A 145 -14.30 2.01 -3.47
N GLY A 146 -13.69 0.86 -3.77
CA GLY A 146 -13.90 -0.36 -2.99
C GLY A 146 -13.38 -0.21 -1.56
N ILE A 147 -12.27 0.51 -1.39
CA ILE A 147 -11.75 0.85 -0.06
C ILE A 147 -12.71 1.78 0.69
N MET A 148 -13.24 2.80 0.00
CA MET A 148 -14.19 3.73 0.61
C MET A 148 -15.49 3.04 1.02
N ASP A 149 -16.07 2.23 0.14
CA ASP A 149 -17.33 1.53 0.37
C ASP A 149 -17.26 0.60 1.57
N GLU A 150 -16.12 -0.08 1.76
CA GLU A 150 -15.97 -1.12 2.77
C GLU A 150 -15.38 -0.62 4.10
N TYR A 151 -14.54 0.42 4.06
CA TYR A 151 -13.71 0.82 5.20
C TYR A 151 -13.83 2.31 5.60
N SER A 152 -14.77 3.06 5.01
CA SER A 152 -15.00 4.48 5.35
C SER A 152 -15.23 4.73 6.84
N GLU A 153 -15.97 3.87 7.54
CA GLU A 153 -16.19 3.96 8.99
C GLU A 153 -14.89 3.83 9.80
N GLY A 154 -13.99 2.93 9.39
CA GLY A 154 -12.68 2.78 10.01
C GLY A 154 -11.80 4.01 9.80
N ILE A 155 -11.76 4.52 8.55
CA ILE A 155 -11.03 5.74 8.21
C ILE A 155 -11.60 6.94 8.97
N ALA A 156 -12.93 7.07 9.05
CA ALA A 156 -13.60 8.11 9.81
C ALA A 156 -13.28 8.02 11.31
N ALA A 157 -13.24 6.81 11.89
CA ALA A 157 -12.80 6.61 13.27
C ALA A 157 -11.38 7.13 13.51
N LYS A 158 -10.43 6.83 12.62
CA LYS A 158 -9.07 7.38 12.73
C LYS A 158 -9.04 8.90 12.60
N ALA A 159 -9.83 9.47 11.68
CA ALA A 159 -9.94 10.92 11.53
C ALA A 159 -10.48 11.57 12.82
N LYS A 160 -11.50 10.95 13.44
CA LYS A 160 -12.06 11.40 14.73
C LYS A 160 -11.01 11.37 15.85
N ALA A 161 -10.22 10.29 15.94
CA ALA A 161 -9.12 10.19 16.89
C ALA A 161 -8.04 11.28 16.69
N ILE A 162 -7.68 11.56 15.43
CA ILE A 162 -6.72 12.64 15.09
C ILE A 162 -7.28 14.01 15.53
N LEU A 163 -8.56 14.28 15.26
CA LEU A 163 -9.18 15.56 15.62
C LEU A 163 -9.39 15.71 17.14
N GLY A 164 -9.89 14.66 17.80
CA GLY A 164 -10.17 14.66 19.23
C GLY A 164 -8.92 14.76 20.11
N SER A 165 -7.75 14.40 19.57
CA SER A 165 -6.45 14.53 20.24
C SER A 165 -5.78 15.90 20.04
N MET A 166 -6.33 16.79 19.21
CA MET A 166 -5.80 18.15 19.05
C MET A 166 -5.99 18.95 20.33
N PRO A 167 -4.96 19.61 20.88
CA PRO A 167 -5.11 20.35 22.12
C PRO A 167 -5.82 21.69 21.93
N HIS A 168 -6.62 22.06 22.95
CA HIS A 168 -7.26 23.37 23.08
C HIS A 168 -8.16 23.78 21.90
N LYS A 169 -8.88 22.83 21.30
CA LYS A 169 -9.90 23.08 20.27
C LYS A 169 -11.30 22.88 20.84
N ALA A 170 -12.30 23.52 20.23
CA ALA A 170 -13.70 23.36 20.63
C ALA A 170 -14.21 21.92 20.47
N TRP A 171 -13.63 21.16 19.52
CA TRP A 171 -13.94 19.77 19.24
C TRP A 171 -12.98 18.76 19.89
N THR A 172 -12.05 19.22 20.75
CA THR A 172 -11.14 18.32 21.48
C THR A 172 -11.92 17.40 22.40
N ASN A 173 -11.68 16.10 22.31
CA ASN A 173 -12.26 15.11 23.21
C ASN A 173 -11.30 13.95 23.42
N TYR A 174 -10.43 14.08 24.42
CA TYR A 174 -9.43 13.06 24.75
C TYR A 174 -10.05 11.76 25.29
N GLU A 175 -11.23 11.82 25.91
CA GLU A 175 -11.88 10.66 26.52
C GLU A 175 -12.36 9.65 25.46
N LEU A 176 -12.79 10.14 24.30
CA LEU A 176 -13.26 9.29 23.20
C LEU A 176 -12.14 8.83 22.24
N VAL A 177 -10.94 9.41 22.31
CA VAL A 177 -9.80 9.00 21.45
C VAL A 177 -9.51 7.49 21.52
N PRO A 178 -9.41 6.85 22.71
CA PRO A 178 -9.17 5.42 22.79
C PRO A 178 -10.28 4.57 22.15
N PHE A 179 -11.53 5.03 22.22
CA PHE A 179 -12.67 4.35 21.61
C PHE A 179 -12.57 4.38 20.08
N TRP A 180 -12.32 5.54 19.49
CA TRP A 180 -12.14 5.68 18.04
C TRP A 180 -10.91 4.95 17.51
N GLU A 181 -9.78 4.98 18.25
CA GLU A 181 -8.60 4.19 17.89
C GLU A 181 -8.91 2.69 17.92
N LYS A 182 -9.65 2.20 18.91
CA LYS A 182 -10.07 0.80 18.96
C LYS A 182 -10.92 0.42 17.74
N GLN A 183 -11.90 1.24 17.38
CA GLN A 183 -12.73 1.02 16.19
C GLN A 183 -11.88 0.97 14.92
N TYR A 184 -10.95 1.92 14.74
CA TYR A 184 -9.99 1.89 13.63
C TYR A 184 -9.20 0.57 13.59
N GLN A 185 -8.67 0.12 14.73
CA GLN A 185 -7.90 -1.13 14.81
C GLN A 185 -8.75 -2.39 14.53
N ASP A 186 -10.05 -2.37 14.80
CA ASP A 186 -10.97 -3.44 14.37
C ASP A 186 -11.06 -3.50 12.84
N TYR A 187 -11.21 -2.36 12.17
CA TYR A 187 -11.26 -2.28 10.70
C TYR A 187 -9.92 -2.65 10.04
N VAL A 188 -8.79 -2.23 10.61
CA VAL A 188 -7.46 -2.64 10.13
C VAL A 188 -7.30 -4.16 10.18
N ARG A 189 -7.73 -4.79 11.28
CA ARG A 189 -7.71 -6.26 11.41
C ARG A 189 -8.62 -6.92 10.38
N MET A 190 -9.82 -6.40 10.18
CA MET A 190 -10.76 -6.91 9.17
C MET A 190 -10.16 -6.85 7.75
N ALA A 191 -9.57 -5.72 7.37
CA ALA A 191 -8.93 -5.55 6.06
C ALA A 191 -7.77 -6.53 5.86
N LYS A 192 -6.90 -6.68 6.87
CA LYS A 192 -5.79 -7.65 6.82
C LYS A 192 -6.27 -9.09 6.65
N MET A 193 -7.32 -9.48 7.39
CA MET A 193 -7.89 -10.82 7.27
C MET A 193 -8.47 -11.06 5.86
N ARG A 194 -9.19 -10.09 5.30
CA ARG A 194 -9.74 -10.18 3.94
C ARG A 194 -8.65 -10.25 2.87
N LEU A 195 -7.59 -9.46 3.02
CA LEU A 195 -6.43 -9.52 2.12
C LEU A 195 -5.77 -10.90 2.18
N ALA A 196 -5.59 -11.46 3.39
CA ALA A 196 -5.00 -12.78 3.58
C ALA A 196 -5.83 -13.92 2.96
N THR A 197 -7.16 -13.78 2.88
CA THR A 197 -8.03 -14.74 2.18
C THR A 197 -8.20 -14.43 0.69
N GLY A 198 -7.55 -13.38 0.16
CA GLY A 198 -7.71 -12.94 -1.23
C GLY A 198 -9.15 -12.57 -1.58
N PHE A 199 -9.91 -12.03 -0.61
CA PHE A 199 -11.34 -11.73 -0.73
C PHE A 199 -12.23 -12.95 -1.05
N THR A 200 -11.71 -14.16 -0.84
CA THR A 200 -12.47 -15.41 -0.96
C THR A 200 -13.00 -15.85 0.41
N ASN A 201 -14.10 -16.61 0.41
CA ASN A 201 -14.61 -17.28 1.62
C ASN A 201 -13.81 -18.55 1.98
N THR A 202 -12.65 -18.79 1.35
CA THR A 202 -11.81 -19.93 1.67
C THR A 202 -11.21 -19.72 3.06
N ALA A 203 -11.49 -20.65 3.98
CA ALA A 203 -10.92 -20.62 5.31
C ALA A 203 -9.40 -20.53 5.23
N HIS A 204 -8.81 -19.55 5.93
CA HIS A 204 -7.37 -19.38 6.01
C HIS A 204 -6.76 -20.61 6.70
N ARG A 205 -6.33 -21.59 5.90
CA ARG A 205 -5.76 -22.84 6.43
C ARG A 205 -4.29 -22.59 6.75
N VAL A 206 -4.00 -22.38 8.03
CA VAL A 206 -2.62 -22.42 8.54
C VAL A 206 -2.09 -23.82 8.25
N VAL A 207 -1.10 -23.93 7.36
CA VAL A 207 -0.37 -25.19 7.16
C VAL A 207 0.50 -25.37 8.40
N PRO A 208 0.24 -26.37 9.26
CA PRO A 208 1.06 -26.56 10.46
C PRO A 208 2.49 -26.88 10.01
N VAL A 209 3.43 -26.02 10.40
CA VAL A 209 4.85 -26.32 10.28
C VAL A 209 5.14 -27.43 11.28
N ARG A 210 5.52 -28.61 10.79
CA ARG A 210 6.02 -29.68 11.66
C ARG A 210 7.36 -29.22 12.24
N PHE A 211 7.35 -28.78 13.49
CA PHE A 211 8.56 -28.78 14.30
C PHE A 211 8.87 -30.24 14.60
N GLY A 212 9.72 -30.85 13.76
CA GLY A 212 10.08 -32.25 13.87
C GLY A 212 11.33 -32.45 14.73
N GLY A 213 11.23 -33.46 15.62
CA GLY A 213 12.29 -34.43 15.93
C GLY A 213 13.31 -34.03 16.98
#